data_AF-A0A0F9UV30-F1
#
_entry.id   AF-A0A0F9UV30-F1
#
_cell.length_a   1.000
_cell.length_b   1.000
_cell.length_c   1.000
_cell.angle_alpha   90.00
_cell.angle_beta   90.00
_cell.angle_gamma   90.00
#
_symmetry.space_group_name_H-M   'P 1'
#
loop_
_entity.id
_entity.type
_entity.pdbx_description
1 polymer ?
#
loop_
_entity_poly.entity_id
_entity_poly.type
_entity_poly.pdbx_seq_one_letter_code
_entity_poly.pdbx_strand_id
1 'polypeptide(L)' 'MFIIKQVSELLDTGLYETITPEKNMTVADLLIELNLENKYFGILVNGKKATPETKIGTEDEIVILPHIAGGN' A
#
# COMPACT_ATOMS: atom_id res chain seq x y z
N MET A 1 -15.23 11.87 5.24
CA MET A 1 -15.61 10.53 5.75
C MET A 1 -15.57 9.56 4.59
N PHE A 2 -14.43 8.89 4.42
CA PHE A 2 -14.05 7.77 3.54
C PHE A 2 -12.54 7.68 3.90
N ILE A 3 -12.00 6.65 4.54
CA ILE A 3 -11.47 5.40 3.96
C ILE A 3 -11.20 4.43 5.15
N ILE A 4 -12.22 3.74 5.68
CA ILE A 4 -11.95 2.59 6.59
C ILE A 4 -12.47 1.27 5.99
N LYS A 5 -13.36 1.34 4.99
CA LYS A 5 -13.91 0.15 4.33
C LYS A 5 -12.91 -0.58 3.41
N GLN A 6 -12.05 0.15 2.69
CA GLN A 6 -11.20 -0.46 1.64
C GLN A 6 -10.18 -1.48 2.19
N VAL A 7 -9.67 -1.27 3.41
CA VAL A 7 -8.61 -2.11 4.00
C VAL A 7 -9.09 -3.52 4.34
N SER A 8 -10.34 -3.67 4.79
CA SER A 8 -10.90 -5.00 5.09
C SER A 8 -11.22 -5.80 3.83
N GLU A 9 -11.62 -5.14 2.74
CA GLU A 9 -11.86 -5.81 1.45
C GLU A 9 -10.56 -6.24 0.77
N LEU A 10 -9.48 -5.45 0.92
CA LEU A 10 -8.12 -5.78 0.46
C LEU A 10 -7.59 -7.12 1.02
N LEU A 11 -7.82 -7.36 2.32
CA LEU A 11 -7.37 -8.58 3.01
C LEU A 11 -8.16 -9.83 2.59
N ASP A 12 -9.43 -9.67 2.24
CA ASP A 12 -10.36 -10.78 1.96
C ASP A 12 -10.33 -11.22 0.49
N THR A 13 -10.11 -10.27 -0.42
CA THR A 13 -10.23 -10.50 -1.87
C THR A 13 -8.91 -10.86 -2.56
N GLY A 14 -7.76 -10.56 -1.94
CA GLY A 14 -6.46 -10.68 -2.59
C GLY A 14 -6.27 -9.71 -3.77
N LEU A 15 -7.12 -8.68 -3.88
CA LEU A 15 -7.01 -7.65 -4.90
C LEU A 15 -5.83 -6.72 -4.59
N TYR A 16 -5.13 -6.32 -5.65
CA TYR A 16 -4.13 -5.26 -5.61
C TYR A 16 -4.86 -3.92 -5.78
N GLU A 17 -4.68 -3.01 -4.83
CA GLU A 17 -5.23 -1.65 -4.93
C GLU A 17 -4.14 -0.69 -5.37
N THR A 18 -4.46 0.11 -6.41
CA THR A 18 -3.61 1.19 -6.87
C THR A 18 -4.06 2.48 -6.20
N ILE A 19 -3.17 3.10 -5.44
CA ILE A 19 -3.42 4.31 -4.67
C ILE A 19 -2.51 5.42 -5.22
N THR A 20 -3.10 6.58 -5.47
CA THR A 20 -2.38 7.83 -5.71
C THR A 20 -2.42 8.69 -4.45
N PRO A 21 -1.28 9.14 -3.89
CA PRO A 21 -1.24 9.94 -2.67
C PRO A 21 -1.83 11.33 -2.90
N GLU A 22 -2.47 11.91 -1.89
CA GLU A 22 -2.98 13.29 -1.97
C GLU A 22 -1.91 14.35 -1.65
N LYS A 23 -0.80 13.93 -1.03
CA LYS A 23 0.30 14.81 -0.59
C LYS A 23 1.63 14.06 -0.62
N ASN A 24 2.73 14.81 -0.62
CA ASN A 24 4.07 14.24 -0.47
C ASN A 24 4.22 13.63 0.93
N MET A 25 4.53 12.34 0.98
CA MET A 25 4.74 11.59 2.22
C MET A 25 5.71 10.43 1.98
N THR A 26 5.96 9.60 2.99
CA THR A 26 6.67 8.34 2.81
C THR A 26 5.71 7.17 2.64
N VAL A 27 6.19 6.07 2.07
CA VAL A 27 5.43 4.80 2.06
C VAL A 27 5.04 4.39 3.49
N ALA A 28 5.91 4.60 4.48
CA ALA A 28 5.60 4.33 5.88
C ALA A 28 4.39 5.14 6.37
N ASP A 29 4.33 6.44 6.05
CA ASP A 29 3.21 7.30 6.42
C ASP A 29 1.91 6.82 5.77
N LEU A 30 1.95 6.46 4.49
CA LEU A 30 0.79 5.93 3.77
C LEU A 30 0.27 4.63 4.41
N LEU A 31 1.18 3.72 4.79
CA LEU A 31 0.81 2.47 5.46
C LEU A 31 0.16 2.74 6.82
N ILE A 32 0.64 3.73 7.58
CA ILE A 32 0.04 4.14 8.85
C ILE A 32 -1.36 4.72 8.63
N GLU A 33 -1.54 5.59 7.62
CA GLU A 33 -2.85 6.18 7.29
C GLU A 33 -3.88 5.09 6.90
N LEU A 34 -3.42 4.05 6.21
CA LEU A 34 -4.24 2.89 5.83
C LEU A 34 -4.35 1.83 6.92
N ASN A 35 -3.71 2.04 8.08
CA ASN A 35 -3.65 1.06 9.17
C ASN A 35 -3.17 -0.33 8.72
N LEU A 36 -2.17 -0.35 7.83
CA LEU A 36 -1.55 -1.54 7.25
C LEU A 36 -0.18 -1.79 7.88
N GLU A 37 0.09 -3.04 8.27
CA GLU A 37 1.40 -3.43 8.78
C GLU A 37 2.32 -3.88 7.62
N ASN A 38 3.45 -3.20 7.43
CA ASN A 38 4.44 -3.45 6.37
C ASN A 38 4.90 -4.93 6.26
N LYS A 39 4.86 -5.72 7.33
CA LYS A 39 5.24 -7.16 7.30
C LYS A 39 4.32 -8.02 6.43
N TYR A 40 3.09 -7.58 6.18
CA TYR A 40 2.08 -8.34 5.45
C TYR A 40 1.88 -7.87 4.02
N PHE A 41 2.60 -6.83 3.57
CA PHE A 41 2.38 -6.24 2.26
C PHE A 41 3.69 -5.92 1.54
N GLY A 42 3.72 -6.21 0.24
CA GLY A 42 4.74 -5.72 -0.68
C GLY A 42 4.26 -4.42 -1.32
N ILE A 43 5.09 -3.36 -1.28
CA ILE A 43 4.75 -2.07 -1.86
C ILE A 43 5.55 -1.84 -3.13
N LEU A 44 4.86 -1.51 -4.21
CA LEU A 44 5.45 -1.04 -5.46
C LEU A 44 5.11 0.44 -5.64
N VAL A 45 6.09 1.25 -6.01
CA VAL A 45 5.93 2.65 -6.42
C VAL A 45 6.36 2.72 -7.88
N ASN A 46 5.47 3.15 -8.77
CA ASN A 46 5.69 3.21 -10.22
C ASN A 46 6.21 1.87 -10.80
N GLY A 47 5.64 0.75 -10.32
CA GLY A 47 6.04 -0.60 -10.72
C GLY A 47 7.37 -1.10 -10.14
N LYS A 48 8.04 -0.34 -9.27
CA LYS A 48 9.30 -0.75 -8.61
C LYS A 48 9.10 -0.98 -7.13
N LYS A 49 9.75 -2.01 -6.58
CA LYS A 49 9.70 -2.29 -5.14
C LYS A 49 10.23 -1.09 -4.34
N ALA A 50 9.42 -0.62 -3.41
CA ALA A 50 9.74 0.49 -2.54
C ALA A 50 10.01 0.01 -1.11
N THR A 51 10.80 0.78 -0.38
CA THR A 51 10.99 0.63 1.06
C THR A 51 10.07 1.58 1.82
N PRO A 52 9.81 1.36 3.11
CA PRO A 52 9.00 2.29 3.91
C PRO A 52 9.53 3.74 3.92
N GLU A 53 10.84 3.92 3.74
CA GLU A 53 11.50 5.23 3.69
C GLU A 53 11.38 5.93 2.32
N THR A 54 10.84 5.24 1.32
CA THR A 54 10.67 5.79 -0.03
C THR A 54 9.67 6.95 0.02
N LYS A 55 10.08 8.10 -0.50
CA LYS A 55 9.21 9.26 -0.65
C LYS A 55 8.31 9.06 -1.86
N ILE A 56 7.03 9.36 -1.67
CA ILE A 56 5.98 9.29 -2.67
C ILE A 56 5.25 10.63 -2.74
N GLY A 57 4.84 11.02 -3.93
CA GLY A 57 4.12 12.24 -4.24
C GLY A 57 2.83 11.97 -5.00
N THR A 58 2.12 13.05 -5.33
CA THR A 58 0.78 13.00 -5.97
C THR A 58 0.77 12.44 -7.39
N GLU A 59 1.95 12.34 -8.02
CA GLU A 59 2.12 11.80 -9.36
C GLU A 59 2.58 10.33 -9.35
N ASP A 60 2.88 9.79 -8.17
CA ASP A 60 3.35 8.41 -8.04
C ASP A 60 2.18 7.44 -7.96
N GLU A 61 2.33 6.30 -8.62
CA GLU A 61 1.41 5.18 -8.56
C GLU A 61 1.87 4.17 -7.51
N ILE A 62 1.07 3.94 -6.46
CA ILE A 62 1.41 2.98 -5.40
C ILE A 62 0.53 1.75 -5.54
N VAL A 63 1.16 0.60 -5.65
CA VAL A 63 0.47 -0.70 -5.65
C VAL A 63 0.81 -1.42 -4.36
N ILE A 64 -0.23 -1.79 -3.62
CA ILE A 64 -0.11 -2.57 -2.39
C ILE A 64 -0.48 -4.02 -2.70
N LEU A 65 0.48 -4.92 -2.52
CA LEU A 65 0.32 -6.35 -2.74
C LEU A 65 0.26 -7.07 -1.39
N PRO A 66 -0.77 -7.87 -1.09
CA PRO A 66 -0.71 -8.74 0.08
C PRO A 66 0.45 -9.72 -0.07
N HIS A 67 1.25 -9.87 0.98
CA HIS A 67 2.27 -10.90 1.08
C HIS A 67 1.57 -12.24 1.30
N ILE A 68 1.06 -12.81 0.21
CA ILE A 68 0.55 -14.17 0.22
C ILE A 68 1.78 -15.07 0.36
N ALA A 69 2.01 -15.57 1.57
CA ALA A 69 2.94 -16.66 1.84
C ALA A 69 2.39 -17.94 1.18
N GLY A 70 2.42 -17.96 -0.16
CA GLY A 70 2.10 -19.13 -0.97
C GLY A 70 3.35 -20.00 -1.05
N GLY A 71 3.45 -20.96 -0.15
CA GLY A 71 4.47 -22.00 -0.18
C GLY A 71 4.02 -23.18 0.66
N ASN A 72 3.15 -24.01 0.10
CA ASN A 72 3.01 -25.40 0.51
C ASN A 72 3.77 -26.27 -0.48
#